data_AF-A0A8H7VAP7-F1
#
_entry.id   AF-A0A8H7VAP7-F1
#
_cell.length_a   1.000
_cell.length_b   1.000
_cell.length_c   1.000
_cell.angle_alpha   90.00
_cell.angle_beta   90.00
_cell.angle_gamma   90.00
#
_symmetry.space_group_name_H-M   'P 1'
#
loop_
_entity.id
_entity.type
_entity.pdbx_description
1 polymer ?
#
loop_
_entity_poly.entity_id
_entity_poly.type
_entity_poly.pdbx_seq_one_letter_code
_entity_poly.pdbx_strand_id
1 'polypeptide(L)'
;MVPKKIQSKRVRTAHKHRILKRIVDHHRKERRSARKNPGQHNKTKKDPGIPNAWPFKEDLLNELESLKNEDENEKNRIRLVNQVERAKAKKAAKKAEIAANIAASTAAAKVAKQAKETKANAKTEKSNAKAAKVARVTKTEKIEKVTKGVKAGKVTKAKASKK
;
A
#
# COMPACT_ATOMS: atom_id res chain seq x y z
N MET A 1 -76.87 -53.04 29.16
CA MET A 1 -75.59 -52.32 29.35
C MET A 1 -75.87 -50.83 29.35
N VAL A 2 -75.53 -50.07 30.41
CA VAL A 2 -75.85 -48.63 30.50
C VAL A 2 -74.80 -47.82 29.72
N PRO A 3 -75.21 -46.98 28.74
CA PRO A 3 -74.26 -46.19 27.95
C PRO A 3 -73.55 -45.15 28.82
N LYS A 4 -72.23 -45.05 28.66
CA LYS A 4 -71.38 -44.13 29.43
C LYS A 4 -71.66 -42.68 29.02
N LYS A 5 -71.81 -41.79 30.01
CA LYS A 5 -71.98 -40.36 29.76
C LYS A 5 -70.75 -39.79 29.05
N ILE A 6 -70.94 -39.28 27.83
CA ILE A 6 -69.89 -38.68 27.00
C ILE A 6 -69.75 -37.20 27.36
N GLN A 7 -68.51 -36.72 27.47
CA GLN A 7 -68.23 -35.30 27.70
C GLN A 7 -68.45 -34.50 26.42
N SER A 8 -69.02 -33.30 26.56
CA SER A 8 -69.25 -32.40 25.44
C SER A 8 -67.93 -31.88 24.87
N LYS A 9 -67.82 -31.82 23.53
CA LYS A 9 -66.70 -31.18 22.82
C LYS A 9 -66.79 -29.64 22.84
N ARG A 10 -67.90 -29.07 23.33
CA ARG A 10 -68.10 -27.61 23.38
C ARG A 10 -67.16 -26.98 24.42
N VAL A 11 -66.38 -26.00 23.97
CA VAL A 11 -65.46 -25.26 24.85
C VAL A 11 -66.04 -23.91 25.20
N ARG A 12 -66.13 -23.61 26.50
CA ARG A 12 -66.55 -22.29 27.00
C ARG A 12 -65.58 -21.21 26.53
N THR A 13 -66.10 -20.04 26.18
CA THR A 13 -65.30 -18.89 25.72
C THR A 13 -64.19 -18.50 26.71
N ALA A 14 -64.49 -18.51 28.01
CA ALA A 14 -63.50 -18.26 29.07
C ALA A 14 -62.32 -19.25 29.04
N HIS A 15 -62.57 -20.52 28.70
CA HIS A 15 -61.52 -21.53 28.58
C HIS A 15 -60.63 -21.26 27.36
N LYS A 16 -61.22 -20.88 26.22
CA LYS A 16 -60.48 -20.46 25.02
C LYS A 16 -59.56 -19.28 25.32
N HIS A 17 -60.08 -18.22 25.96
CA HIS A 17 -59.27 -17.05 26.32
C HIS A 17 -58.17 -17.37 27.32
N ARG A 18 -58.41 -18.30 28.27
CA ARG A 18 -57.38 -18.77 29.20
C ARG A 18 -56.27 -19.54 28.48
N ILE A 19 -56.60 -20.39 27.51
CA ILE A 19 -55.62 -21.09 26.67
C ILE A 19 -54.77 -20.08 25.89
N LEU A 20 -55.41 -19.12 25.20
CA LEU A 20 -54.71 -18.11 24.41
C LEU A 20 -53.73 -17.29 25.26
N LYS A 21 -54.15 -16.85 26.46
CA LYS A 21 -53.26 -16.15 27.40
C LYS A 21 -52.06 -17.00 27.79
N ARG A 22 -52.27 -18.28 28.12
CA ARG A 22 -51.17 -19.20 28.48
C ARG A 22 -50.19 -19.44 27.31
N ILE A 23 -50.68 -19.55 26.08
CA ILE A 23 -49.84 -19.70 24.88
C ILE A 23 -48.98 -18.45 24.67
N VAL A 24 -49.59 -17.26 24.76
CA VAL A 24 -48.87 -15.99 24.63
C VAL A 24 -47.80 -15.85 25.72
N ASP A 25 -48.14 -16.18 26.96
CA ASP A 25 -47.19 -16.16 28.08
C ASP A 25 -46.06 -17.16 27.90
N HIS A 26 -46.34 -18.36 27.36
CA HIS A 26 -45.33 -19.35 27.03
C HIS A 26 -44.35 -18.82 25.99
N HIS A 27 -44.84 -18.36 24.84
CA HIS A 27 -43.98 -17.78 23.79
C HIS A 27 -43.20 -16.55 24.29
N ARG A 28 -43.79 -15.73 25.16
CA ARG A 28 -43.10 -14.60 25.79
C ARG A 28 -41.94 -15.07 26.67
N LYS A 29 -42.14 -16.13 27.47
CA LYS A 29 -41.07 -16.75 28.28
C LYS A 29 -40.00 -17.39 27.42
N GLU A 30 -40.39 -18.14 26.39
CA GLU A 30 -39.50 -18.80 25.44
C GLU A 30 -38.60 -17.81 24.69
N ARG A 31 -39.17 -16.70 24.19
CA ARG A 31 -38.37 -15.62 23.57
C ARG A 31 -37.39 -14.98 24.55
N ARG A 32 -37.77 -14.80 25.82
CA ARG A 32 -36.87 -14.27 26.86
C ARG A 32 -35.77 -15.26 27.21
N SER A 33 -36.07 -16.55 27.33
CA SER A 33 -35.07 -17.58 27.61
C SER A 33 -34.10 -17.77 26.45
N ALA A 34 -34.59 -17.74 25.20
CA ALA A 34 -33.75 -17.81 24.01
C ALA A 34 -32.78 -16.64 23.91
N ARG A 35 -33.23 -15.42 24.25
CA ARG A 35 -32.38 -14.22 24.32
C ARG A 35 -31.37 -14.26 25.48
N LYS A 36 -31.80 -14.76 26.65
CA LYS A 36 -30.94 -14.82 27.86
C LYS A 36 -29.85 -15.89 27.74
N ASN A 37 -30.16 -17.03 27.13
CA ASN A 37 -29.25 -18.17 26.99
C ASN A 37 -29.14 -18.61 25.52
N PRO A 38 -28.49 -17.80 24.65
CA PRO A 38 -28.39 -18.12 23.21
C PRO A 38 -27.63 -19.42 22.95
N GLY A 39 -26.68 -19.81 23.81
CA GLY A 39 -25.88 -21.03 23.65
C GLY A 39 -26.62 -22.34 23.91
N GLN A 40 -27.72 -22.33 24.69
CA GLN A 40 -28.46 -23.56 25.03
C GLN A 40 -29.29 -24.11 23.85
N HIS A 41 -29.65 -23.24 22.91
CA HIS A 41 -30.34 -23.62 21.66
C HIS A 41 -29.39 -23.82 20.48
N ASN A 42 -28.12 -23.40 20.61
CA ASN A 42 -27.10 -23.57 19.58
C ASN A 42 -26.46 -24.96 19.66
N LYS A 43 -27.27 -26.01 19.57
CA LYS A 43 -26.74 -27.32 19.21
C LYS A 43 -26.28 -27.20 17.76
N THR A 44 -25.02 -27.52 17.48
CA THR A 44 -24.55 -27.63 16.10
C THR A 44 -25.50 -28.55 15.35
N LYS A 45 -26.04 -28.07 14.23
CA LYS A 45 -26.89 -28.88 13.36
C LYS A 45 -25.99 -29.96 12.80
N LYS A 46 -26.00 -31.14 13.43
CA LYS A 46 -25.32 -32.31 12.91
C LYS A 46 -26.22 -32.89 11.83
N ASP A 47 -25.66 -33.11 10.65
CA ASP A 47 -26.37 -33.83 9.61
C ASP A 47 -26.68 -35.25 10.11
N PRO A 48 -27.88 -35.79 9.86
CA PRO A 48 -28.29 -37.09 10.38
C PRO A 48 -27.50 -38.29 9.82
N GLY A 49 -26.45 -38.06 9.02
CA GLY A 49 -25.56 -39.08 8.47
C GLY A 49 -26.25 -39.98 7.43
N ILE A 50 -25.45 -40.83 6.78
CA ILE A 50 -25.96 -41.84 5.84
C ILE A 50 -26.40 -43.07 6.66
N PRO A 51 -27.68 -43.50 6.57
CA PRO A 51 -28.16 -44.68 7.28
C PRO A 51 -27.43 -45.97 6.86
N ASN A 52 -27.24 -46.90 7.81
CA ASN A 52 -26.54 -48.17 7.53
C ASN A 52 -27.37 -49.18 6.72
N ALA A 53 -28.69 -49.04 6.70
CA ALA A 53 -29.57 -49.92 5.93
C ALA A 53 -29.58 -49.60 4.42
N TRP A 54 -28.86 -48.56 4.00
CA TRP A 54 -28.82 -48.14 2.61
C TRP A 54 -27.80 -48.99 1.83
N PRO A 55 -28.22 -49.72 0.77
CA PRO A 55 -27.40 -50.74 0.12
C PRO A 55 -26.13 -50.20 -0.57
N PHE A 56 -26.17 -48.95 -1.04
CA PHE A 56 -25.05 -48.31 -1.77
C PHE A 56 -24.24 -47.36 -0.88
N LYS A 57 -24.33 -47.51 0.46
CA LYS A 57 -23.62 -46.65 1.40
C LYS A 57 -22.10 -46.71 1.20
N GLU A 58 -21.55 -47.90 0.98
CA GLU A 58 -20.11 -48.08 0.79
C GLU A 58 -19.64 -47.43 -0.51
N ASP A 59 -20.40 -47.61 -1.60
CA ASP A 59 -20.08 -47.00 -2.89
C ASP A 59 -20.07 -45.46 -2.80
N LEU A 60 -21.06 -44.86 -2.13
CA LEU A 60 -21.11 -43.42 -1.91
C LEU A 60 -19.96 -42.92 -1.04
N LEU A 61 -19.58 -43.67 0.00
CA LEU A 61 -18.45 -43.28 0.86
C LEU A 61 -17.13 -43.31 0.08
N ASN A 62 -16.94 -44.29 -0.79
CA ASN A 62 -15.79 -44.39 -1.67
C ASN A 62 -15.74 -43.22 -2.66
N GLU A 63 -16.85 -42.89 -3.31
CA GLU A 63 -16.94 -41.73 -4.21
C GLU A 63 -16.59 -40.42 -3.49
N LEU A 64 -17.11 -40.21 -2.28
CA LEU A 64 -16.81 -39.02 -1.48
C LEU A 64 -15.33 -38.94 -1.06
N GLU A 65 -14.71 -40.08 -0.74
CA GLU A 65 -13.27 -40.13 -0.43
C GLU A 65 -12.42 -39.78 -1.65
N SER A 66 -12.75 -40.35 -2.82
CA SER A 66 -12.10 -40.01 -4.09
C SER A 66 -12.20 -38.52 -4.40
N LEU A 67 -13.40 -37.93 -4.31
CA LEU A 67 -13.61 -36.50 -4.53
C LEU A 67 -12.81 -35.62 -3.57
N LYS A 68 -12.76 -36.00 -2.28
CA LYS A 68 -11.97 -35.26 -1.28
C LYS A 68 -10.48 -35.30 -1.59
N ASN A 69 -9.96 -36.46 -2.02
CA ASN A 69 -8.56 -36.61 -2.40
C ASN A 69 -8.21 -35.77 -3.64
N GLU A 70 -9.08 -35.75 -4.65
CA GLU A 70 -8.92 -34.92 -5.84
C GLU A 70 -8.90 -33.42 -5.50
N ASP A 71 -9.85 -32.97 -4.68
CA ASP A 71 -9.93 -31.57 -4.21
C ASP A 71 -8.69 -31.14 -3.42
N GLU A 72 -8.18 -32.00 -2.54
CA GLU A 72 -6.98 -31.73 -1.75
C GLU A 72 -5.73 -31.66 -2.64
N ASN A 73 -5.62 -32.56 -3.61
CA ASN A 73 -4.53 -32.56 -4.59
C ASN A 73 -4.55 -31.30 -5.45
N GLU A 74 -5.72 -30.88 -5.94
CA GLU A 74 -5.85 -29.66 -6.74
C GLU A 74 -5.54 -28.40 -5.91
N LYS A 75 -6.03 -28.32 -4.66
CA LYS A 75 -5.67 -27.23 -3.73
C LYS A 75 -4.15 -27.16 -3.51
N ASN A 76 -3.49 -28.30 -3.37
CA ASN A 76 -2.04 -28.36 -3.20
C ASN A 76 -1.29 -27.94 -4.48
N ARG A 77 -1.78 -28.36 -5.65
CA ARG A 77 -1.26 -27.93 -6.95
C ARG A 77 -1.35 -26.41 -7.13
N ILE A 78 -2.53 -25.83 -6.86
CA ILE A 78 -2.75 -24.37 -6.92
C ILE A 78 -1.83 -23.65 -5.93
N ARG A 79 -1.69 -24.16 -4.70
CA ARG A 79 -0.75 -23.59 -3.71
C ARG A 79 0.69 -23.60 -4.22
N LEU A 80 1.14 -24.69 -4.83
CA LEU A 80 2.49 -24.80 -5.38
C LEU A 80 2.72 -23.82 -6.53
N VAL A 81 1.78 -23.73 -7.48
CA VAL A 81 1.85 -22.77 -8.60
C VAL A 81 1.95 -21.34 -8.07
N ASN A 82 1.07 -20.96 -7.14
CA ASN A 82 1.06 -19.63 -6.52
C ASN A 82 2.37 -19.33 -5.78
N GLN A 83 2.96 -20.31 -5.10
CA GLN A 83 4.25 -20.13 -4.43
C GLN A 83 5.38 -19.89 -5.44
N VAL A 84 5.41 -20.64 -6.55
CA VAL A 84 6.41 -20.48 -7.61
C VAL A 84 6.27 -19.10 -8.26
N GLU A 85 5.06 -18.66 -8.58
CA GLU A 85 4.80 -17.34 -9.15
C GLU A 85 5.22 -16.21 -8.20
N ARG A 86 4.84 -16.30 -6.92
CA ARG A 86 5.27 -15.34 -5.89
C ARG A 86 6.79 -15.32 -5.74
N ALA A 87 7.46 -16.47 -5.79
CA ALA A 87 8.92 -16.55 -5.73
C ALA A 87 9.57 -15.91 -6.96
N LYS A 88 9.04 -16.14 -8.17
CA LYS A 88 9.49 -15.48 -9.41
C LYS A 88 9.30 -13.97 -9.34
N ALA A 89 8.14 -13.50 -8.92
CA ALA A 89 7.83 -12.08 -8.76
C ALA A 89 8.76 -11.41 -7.72
N LYS A 90 8.99 -12.04 -6.56
CA LYS A 90 9.94 -11.54 -5.55
C LYS A 90 11.37 -11.48 -6.09
N LYS A 91 11.81 -12.50 -6.85
CA LYS A 91 13.13 -12.48 -7.50
C LYS A 91 13.24 -11.36 -8.54
N ALA A 92 12.20 -11.13 -9.34
CA ALA A 92 12.15 -10.04 -10.31
C ALA A 92 12.16 -8.66 -9.63
N ALA A 93 11.37 -8.46 -8.57
CA ALA A 93 11.35 -7.24 -7.79
C ALA A 93 12.72 -6.93 -7.13
N LYS A 94 13.35 -7.93 -6.50
CA LYS A 94 14.72 -7.78 -5.96
C LYS A 94 15.74 -7.42 -7.05
N LYS A 95 15.67 -8.06 -8.22
CA LYS A 95 16.54 -7.72 -9.36
C LYS A 95 16.30 -6.28 -9.85
N ALA A 96 15.05 -5.84 -9.93
CA ALA A 96 14.69 -4.49 -10.33
C ALA A 96 15.16 -3.43 -9.30
N GLU A 97 15.02 -3.72 -8.01
CA GLU A 97 15.49 -2.86 -6.92
C GLU A 97 17.03 -2.74 -6.92
N ILE A 98 17.74 -3.86 -7.09
CA ILE A 98 19.21 -3.86 -7.23
C ILE A 98 19.62 -3.05 -8.46
N ALA A 99 18.96 -3.24 -9.60
CA ALA A 99 19.24 -2.47 -10.81
C ALA A 99 18.97 -0.96 -10.63
N ALA A 100 17.89 -0.59 -9.94
CA ALA A 100 17.56 0.80 -9.64
C ALA A 100 18.59 1.44 -8.68
N ASN A 101 19.04 0.71 -7.65
CA ASN A 101 20.06 1.19 -6.73
C ASN A 101 21.43 1.36 -7.40
N ILE A 102 21.81 0.44 -8.30
CA ILE A 102 23.03 0.58 -9.12
C ILE A 102 22.90 1.80 -10.05
N ALA A 103 21.77 1.99 -10.72
CA ALA A 103 21.52 3.15 -11.57
C ALA A 103 21.56 4.47 -10.78
N ALA A 104 20.96 4.52 -9.59
CA ALA A 104 20.99 5.69 -8.72
C ALA A 104 22.41 6.02 -8.23
N SER A 105 23.20 5.01 -7.84
CA SER A 105 24.59 5.20 -7.40
C SER A 105 25.50 5.71 -8.53
N THR A 106 25.32 5.21 -9.75
CA THR A 106 26.09 5.65 -10.93
C THR A 106 25.68 7.05 -11.39
N ALA A 107 24.40 7.41 -11.29
CA ALA A 107 23.92 8.77 -11.51
C ALA A 107 24.47 9.76 -10.45
N ALA A 108 24.45 9.40 -9.17
CA ALA A 108 25.02 10.20 -8.10
C ALA A 108 26.54 10.41 -8.27
N ALA A 109 27.27 9.38 -8.69
CA ALA A 109 28.69 9.49 -9.00
C ALA A 109 28.99 10.41 -10.20
N LYS A 110 28.12 10.42 -11.23
CA LYS A 110 28.22 11.37 -12.36
C LYS A 110 27.95 12.81 -11.93
N VAL A 111 26.90 13.06 -11.13
CA VAL A 111 26.59 14.40 -10.60
C VAL A 111 27.71 14.91 -9.68
N ALA A 112 28.30 14.04 -8.86
CA ALA A 112 29.43 14.40 -8.00
C ALA A 112 30.70 14.73 -8.80
N LYS A 113 30.97 14.05 -9.93
CA LYS A 113 32.06 14.41 -10.84
C LYS A 113 31.81 15.77 -11.51
N GLN A 114 30.61 16.00 -12.03
CA GLN A 114 30.22 17.29 -12.62
C GLN A 114 30.26 18.45 -11.61
N ALA A 115 29.89 18.22 -10.35
CA ALA A 115 29.98 19.21 -9.28
C ALA A 115 31.42 19.52 -8.85
N LYS A 116 32.35 18.58 -9.00
CA LYS A 116 33.79 18.81 -8.77
C LYS A 116 34.42 19.58 -9.94
N GLU A 117 34.04 19.28 -11.16
CA GLU A 117 34.50 19.99 -12.36
C GLU A 117 34.01 21.45 -12.39
N THR A 118 32.76 21.72 -12.01
CA THR A 118 32.23 23.10 -11.91
C THR A 118 32.86 23.90 -10.77
N LYS A 119 33.19 23.28 -9.62
CA LYS A 119 33.92 23.94 -8.53
C LYS A 119 35.40 24.20 -8.86
N ALA A 120 36.02 23.36 -9.68
CA ALA A 120 37.37 23.60 -10.19
C ALA A 120 37.37 24.79 -11.17
N ASN A 121 36.39 24.87 -12.06
CA ASN A 121 36.25 25.98 -13.02
C ASN A 121 35.88 27.34 -12.36
N ALA A 122 35.06 27.33 -11.30
CA ALA A 122 34.73 28.54 -10.56
C ALA A 122 35.92 29.13 -9.76
N LYS A 123 36.95 28.32 -9.45
CA LYS A 123 38.18 28.79 -8.80
C LYS A 123 39.13 29.46 -9.80
N THR A 124 39.23 28.94 -11.02
CA THR A 124 40.00 29.54 -12.12
C THR A 124 39.39 30.85 -12.64
N GLU A 125 38.06 30.98 -12.65
CA GLU A 125 37.41 32.26 -13.00
C GLU A 125 37.60 33.35 -11.94
N LYS A 126 37.58 33.01 -10.64
CA LYS A 126 37.81 33.96 -9.55
C LYS A 126 39.26 34.47 -9.48
N SER A 127 40.25 33.66 -9.83
CA SER A 127 41.65 34.11 -9.95
C SER A 127 41.84 35.08 -11.13
N ASN A 128 41.17 34.82 -12.27
CA ASN A 128 41.23 35.69 -13.43
C ASN A 128 40.50 37.03 -13.23
N ALA A 129 39.36 37.03 -12.51
CA ALA A 129 38.63 38.26 -12.16
C ALA A 129 39.41 39.16 -11.19
N LYS A 130 40.17 38.58 -10.24
CA LYS A 130 41.08 39.34 -9.37
C LYS A 130 42.23 39.99 -10.15
N ALA A 131 42.82 39.27 -11.10
CA ALA A 131 43.86 39.81 -11.98
C ALA A 131 43.34 40.98 -12.85
N ALA A 132 42.13 40.87 -13.38
CA ALA A 132 41.50 41.94 -14.18
C ALA A 132 41.18 43.21 -13.37
N LYS A 133 40.85 43.09 -12.07
CA LYS A 133 40.58 44.23 -11.20
C LYS A 133 41.86 44.98 -10.82
N VAL A 134 42.94 44.26 -10.54
CA VAL A 134 44.26 44.85 -10.26
C VAL A 134 44.79 45.61 -11.47
N ALA A 135 44.63 45.07 -12.68
CA ALA A 135 45.02 45.76 -13.92
C ALA A 135 44.24 47.07 -14.16
N ARG A 136 42.94 47.14 -13.82
CA ARG A 136 42.14 48.38 -13.94
C ARG A 136 42.61 49.47 -12.97
N VAL A 137 42.92 49.13 -11.72
CA VAL A 137 43.40 50.10 -10.71
C VAL A 137 44.76 50.69 -11.12
N THR A 138 45.68 49.86 -11.61
CA THR A 138 46.97 50.35 -12.11
C THR A 138 46.85 51.22 -13.37
N LYS A 139 45.82 50.97 -14.20
CA LYS A 139 45.55 51.77 -15.40
C LYS A 139 44.97 53.14 -15.03
N THR A 140 44.09 53.22 -14.02
CA THR A 140 43.56 54.50 -13.51
C THR A 140 44.62 55.34 -12.81
N GLU A 141 45.51 54.72 -12.04
CA GLU A 141 46.64 55.42 -11.39
C GLU A 141 47.67 55.95 -12.41
N LYS A 142 47.92 55.22 -13.51
CA LYS A 142 48.76 55.71 -14.62
C LYS A 142 48.12 56.89 -15.35
N ILE A 143 46.81 56.88 -15.57
CA ILE A 143 46.09 57.99 -16.22
C ILE A 143 46.14 59.25 -15.35
N GLU A 144 45.97 59.10 -14.02
CA GLU A 144 46.00 60.24 -13.09
C GLU A 144 47.41 60.89 -12.96
N LYS A 145 48.47 60.08 -13.06
CA LYS A 145 49.86 60.60 -13.11
C LYS A 145 50.16 61.36 -14.41
N VAL A 146 49.59 60.95 -15.55
CA VAL A 146 49.76 61.64 -16.83
C VAL A 146 49.03 62.98 -16.84
N THR A 147 47.81 63.06 -16.28
CA THR A 147 47.02 64.30 -16.28
C THR A 147 47.54 65.36 -15.30
N LYS A 148 48.17 64.95 -14.18
CA LYS A 148 48.89 65.88 -13.29
C LYS A 148 50.22 66.41 -13.89
N GLY A 149 50.80 65.71 -14.88
CA GLY A 149 52.02 66.17 -15.58
C GLY A 149 51.78 67.15 -16.74
N VAL A 150 50.58 67.19 -17.33
CA VAL A 150 50.29 68.01 -18.53
C VAL A 150 49.92 69.47 -18.21
N LYS A 151 49.59 69.80 -16.95
CA LYS A 151 49.23 71.18 -16.56
C LYS A 151 50.43 72.10 -16.29
N ALA A 152 51.67 71.59 -16.37
CA ALA A 152 52.90 72.34 -16.08
C ALA A 152 53.74 72.72 -17.32
N GLY A 153 53.26 72.54 -18.55
CA GLY A 153 54.08 72.80 -19.74
C GLY A 153 53.29 73.10 -21.01
N LYS A 154 52.79 74.33 -21.15
CA LYS A 154 52.40 74.88 -22.46
C LYS A 154 52.53 76.40 -22.46
N VAL A 155 53.78 76.88 -22.54
CA VAL A 155 54.14 78.26 -22.90
C VAL A 155 55.19 78.15 -24.01
N THR A 156 54.88 78.76 -25.17
CA THR A 156 55.70 78.90 -26.40
C THR A 156 55.92 77.60 -27.20
N LYS A 157 55.97 77.54 -28.54
CA LYS A 157 56.08 78.53 -29.61
C LYS A 157 55.58 77.86 -30.90
N ALA A 158 54.68 78.50 -31.64
CA ALA A 158 54.29 78.08 -32.97
C ALA A 158 55.26 78.66 -34.02
N LYS A 159 55.91 77.82 -34.82
CA LYS A 159 56.41 78.21 -36.16
C LYS A 159 56.82 77.00 -37.02
N ALA A 160 56.43 77.10 -38.29
CA ALA A 160 56.90 76.38 -39.48
C ALA A 160 56.34 74.96 -39.71
N SER A 161 55.57 74.64 -40.77
CA SER A 161 55.66 74.91 -42.23
C SER A 161 56.43 73.83 -43.00
N LYS A 162 55.76 73.30 -44.04
CA LYS A 162 56.23 72.51 -45.19
C LYS A 162 56.54 71.03 -44.88
N LYS A 163 56.15 70.06 -45.70
CA LYS A 163 55.71 70.06 -47.10
C LYS A 163 54.82 68.83 -47.32
#